data_AF-A0A6A2FW61-F1
#
_entry.id   AF-A0A6A2FW61-F1
#
_cell.length_a   1.000
_cell.length_b   1.000
_cell.length_c   1.000
_cell.angle_alpha   90.00
_cell.angle_beta   90.00
_cell.angle_gamma   90.00
#
_symmetry.space_group_name_H-M   'P 1'
#
loop_
_entity.id
_entity.type
_entity.pdbx_description
1 polymer ?
#
loop_
_entity_poly.entity_id
_entity_poly.type
_entity_poly.pdbx_seq_one_letter_code
_entity_poly.pdbx_strand_id
1 'polypeptide(L)'
;MPKIRIRFFANFREFTKTGELEIEGDTVREILEMICNKFPGLDKILFTNGKLQPYVNIFLNGENILESNGMDNLLQPGEEIAIFPPVSGG
;
A
#
# COMPACT_ATOMS: atom_id res chain seq x y z
N MET A 1 15.10 1.18 -9.00
CA MET A 1 13.64 1.20 -8.79
C MET A 1 12.94 0.23 -9.74
N PRO A 2 12.62 -0.98 -9.26
CA PRO A 2 11.75 -1.90 -9.98
C PRO A 2 10.36 -1.28 -10.21
N LYS A 3 9.69 -1.70 -11.29
CA LYS A 3 8.30 -1.36 -11.56
C LYS A 3 7.39 -2.32 -10.81
N ILE A 4 6.52 -1.78 -9.97
CA ILE A 4 5.68 -2.49 -9.00
C ILE A 4 4.22 -2.22 -9.32
N ARG A 5 3.41 -3.28 -9.26
CA ARG A 5 1.97 -3.20 -9.48
C ARG A 5 1.27 -2.98 -8.15
N ILE A 6 0.51 -1.90 -8.04
CA ILE A 6 -0.31 -1.61 -6.87
C ILE A 6 -1.77 -1.90 -7.21
N ARG A 7 -2.45 -2.65 -6.36
CA ARG A 7 -3.88 -2.92 -6.50
C ARG A 7 -4.65 -2.36 -5.33
N PHE A 8 -5.67 -1.56 -5.65
CA PHE A 8 -6.57 -0.97 -4.68
C PHE A 8 -7.87 -1.77 -4.63
N PHE A 9 -8.39 -1.97 -3.42
CA PHE A 9 -9.61 -2.75 -3.19
C PHE A 9 -10.67 -1.94 -2.45
N ALA A 10 -11.92 -2.40 -2.55
CA ALA A 10 -13.09 -1.77 -1.92
C ALA A 10 -13.14 -0.24 -2.17
N ASN A 11 -13.42 0.54 -1.13
CA ASN A 11 -13.56 2.00 -1.22
C ASN A 11 -12.26 2.72 -1.63
N PHE A 12 -11.08 2.09 -1.55
CA PHE A 12 -9.86 2.70 -2.09
C PHE A 12 -9.90 2.84 -3.61
N ARG A 13 -10.66 2.02 -4.34
CA ARG A 13 -10.83 2.19 -5.80
C ARG A 13 -11.55 3.48 -6.15
N GLU A 14 -12.54 3.85 -5.33
CA GLU A 14 -13.27 5.11 -5.50
C GLU A 14 -12.39 6.30 -5.13
N PHE A 15 -11.59 6.15 -4.07
CA PHE A 15 -10.63 7.16 -3.62
C PHE A 15 -9.55 7.45 -4.66
N THR A 16 -8.94 6.40 -5.23
CA THR A 16 -7.86 6.54 -6.23
C THR A 16 -8.39 6.71 -7.66
N LYS A 17 -9.71 6.53 -7.87
CA LYS A 17 -10.37 6.48 -9.19
C LYS A 17 -9.85 5.39 -10.13
N THR A 18 -9.07 4.45 -9.61
CA THR A 18 -8.51 3.33 -10.37
C THR A 18 -8.42 2.07 -9.50
N GLY A 19 -8.57 0.89 -10.12
CA GLY A 19 -8.32 -0.37 -9.43
C GLY A 19 -6.83 -0.71 -9.29
N GLU A 20 -5.99 -0.05 -10.09
CA GLU A 20 -4.59 -0.42 -10.27
C GLU A 20 -3.73 0.79 -10.63
N LEU A 21 -2.48 0.75 -10.18
CA LEU A 21 -1.45 1.71 -10.53
C LEU A 21 -0.12 0.99 -10.66
N GLU A 22 0.68 1.37 -11.64
CA GLU A 22 2.10 0.98 -11.66
C GLU A 22 2.96 2.15 -11.19
N ILE A 23 3.97 1.84 -10.39
CA ILE A 23 4.91 2.82 -9.85
C ILE A 23 6.31 2.20 -9.73
N GLU A 24 7.34 3.04 -9.77
CA GLU A 24 8.71 2.60 -9.56
C GLU A 24 9.14 2.97 -8.14
N GLY A 25 9.80 2.05 -7.43
CA GLY A 25 10.41 2.32 -6.12
C GLY A 25 11.11 1.09 -5.55
N ASP A 26 12.03 1.30 -4.61
CA ASP A 26 12.92 0.25 -4.13
C ASP A 26 12.37 -0.49 -2.90
N THR A 27 11.48 0.12 -2.11
CA THR A 27 10.88 -0.51 -0.91
C THR A 27 9.38 -0.28 -0.79
N VAL A 28 8.69 -1.12 -0.01
CA VAL A 28 7.25 -0.96 0.28
C VAL A 28 6.96 0.40 0.91
N ARG A 29 7.79 0.86 1.86
CA ARG A 29 7.68 2.19 2.48
C ARG A 29 7.67 3.30 1.44
N GLU A 30 8.66 3.28 0.55
CA GLU A 30 8.81 4.29 -0.50
C GLU A 30 7.58 4.32 -1.41
N ILE A 31 7.10 3.14 -1.82
CA ILE A 31 5.87 3.01 -2.60
C ILE A 31 4.67 3.61 -1.87
N LEU A 32 4.47 3.29 -0.59
CA LEU A 32 3.34 3.82 0.18
C LEU A 32 3.42 5.34 0.35
N GLU A 33 4.61 5.90 0.57
CA GLU A 33 4.83 7.35 0.64
C GLU A 33 4.48 8.04 -0.69
N MET A 34 4.93 7.48 -1.83
CA MET A 34 4.59 8.01 -3.14
C MET A 34 3.08 7.95 -3.43
N ILE A 35 2.40 6.86 -3.06
CA ILE A 35 0.94 6.74 -3.21
C ILE A 35 0.25 7.81 -2.34
N CYS A 36 0.69 8.02 -1.10
CA CYS A 36 0.13 9.04 -0.22
C CYS A 36 0.29 10.46 -0.80
N ASN A 37 1.43 10.75 -1.41
CA ASN A 37 1.66 12.02 -2.09
C ASN A 37 0.76 12.18 -3.34
N LYS A 38 0.49 11.09 -4.06
CA LYS A 38 -0.36 11.09 -5.24
C LYS A 38 -1.85 11.20 -4.91
N PHE A 39 -2.29 10.63 -3.79
CA PHE A 39 -3.68 10.61 -3.35
C PHE A 39 -3.82 11.24 -1.95
N PRO A 40 -3.98 12.57 -1.88
CA PRO A 40 -4.08 13.29 -0.61
C PRO A 40 -5.20 12.76 0.28
N GLY A 41 -4.90 12.44 1.54
CA GLY A 41 -5.83 11.88 2.51
C GLY A 41 -5.67 10.37 2.73
N LEU A 42 -5.00 9.65 1.81
CA LEU A 42 -4.67 8.24 2.02
C LEU A 42 -3.67 8.06 3.16
N ASP A 43 -2.77 9.03 3.33
CA ASP A 43 -1.81 9.11 4.44
C ASP A 43 -2.50 8.99 5.81
N LYS A 44 -3.65 9.64 5.99
CA LYS A 44 -4.42 9.63 7.24
C LYS A 44 -5.08 8.27 7.52
N ILE A 45 -5.30 7.49 6.47
CA ILE A 45 -5.92 6.15 6.56
C ILE A 45 -4.84 5.09 6.74
N LEU A 46 -3.68 5.25 6.11
CA LEU A 46 -2.59 4.29 6.18
C LEU A 46 -1.71 4.50 7.40
N PHE A 47 -1.40 5.74 7.76
CA PHE A 47 -0.39 6.09 8.74
C PHE A 47 -0.94 6.94 9.90
N THR A 48 -0.40 6.71 11.10
CA THR A 48 -0.55 7.59 12.27
C THR A 48 0.83 7.83 12.86
N ASN A 49 1.22 9.10 13.01
CA ASN A 49 2.55 9.49 13.51
C ASN A 49 3.71 8.80 12.78
N GLY A 50 3.59 8.65 11.45
CA GLY A 50 4.61 8.00 10.60
C GLY A 50 4.68 6.47 10.72
N LYS A 51 3.76 5.84 11.46
CA LYS A 51 3.64 4.38 11.58
C LYS A 51 2.41 3.86 10.87
N LEU A 52 2.55 2.72 10.18
CA LEU A 52 1.42 2.06 9.54
C LEU A 52 0.38 1.66 10.60
N GLN A 53 -0.88 1.98 10.35
CA GLN A 53 -1.98 1.70 11.28
C GLN A 53 -2.24 0.19 11.32
N PRO A 54 -2.48 -0.39 12.52
CA PRO A 54 -2.53 -1.85 12.70
C PRO A 54 -3.75 -2.51 12.05
N TYR A 55 -4.77 -1.74 11.69
CA TYR A 55 -6.00 -2.22 11.07
C TYR A 55 -6.01 -2.08 9.54
N VAL A 56 -4.93 -1.57 8.95
CA VAL A 56 -4.77 -1.49 7.50
C VAL A 56 -4.18 -2.81 7.02
N ASN A 57 -4.76 -3.39 5.96
CA ASN A 57 -4.25 -4.63 5.40
C ASN A 57 -3.49 -4.33 4.11
N ILE A 58 -2.18 -4.56 4.14
CA ILE A 58 -1.29 -4.40 3.00
C ILE A 58 -0.54 -5.70 2.78
N PHE A 59 -0.57 -6.19 1.55
CA PHE A 59 0.06 -7.45 1.18
C PHE A 59 1.11 -7.23 0.10
N LEU A 60 2.29 -7.81 0.27
CA LEU A 60 3.30 -7.94 -0.77
C LEU A 60 3.25 -9.38 -1.29
N ASN A 61 2.89 -9.58 -2.56
CA ASN A 61 2.69 -10.89 -3.19
C ASN A 61 1.80 -11.86 -2.38
N GLY A 62 0.82 -11.33 -1.65
CA GLY A 62 -0.11 -12.12 -0.82
C GLY A 62 0.31 -12.30 0.64
N GLU A 63 1.50 -11.86 1.03
CA GLU A 63 1.95 -11.89 2.43
C GLU A 63 1.71 -10.55 3.13
N ASN A 64 1.14 -10.58 4.34
CA ASN A 64 0.84 -9.36 5.09
C ASN A 64 2.12 -8.71 5.62
N ILE A 65 2.39 -7.47 5.21
CA ILE A 65 3.63 -6.77 5.56
C ILE A 65 3.72 -6.38 7.05
N LEU A 66 2.59 -6.27 7.75
CA LEU A 66 2.56 -5.99 9.19
C LEU A 66 3.07 -7.19 9.99
N GLU A 67 2.78 -8.40 9.55
CA GLU A 67 3.21 -9.63 10.20
C GLU A 67 4.66 -9.98 9.84
N SER A 68 5.08 -9.69 8.61
CA SER A 68 6.43 -10.00 8.12
C SER A 68 7.47 -8.89 8.34
N ASN A 69 7.10 -7.75 8.95
CA ASN A 69 7.94 -6.53 8.99
C ASN A 69 8.41 -6.07 7.60
N GLY A 70 7.59 -6.27 6.57
CA GLY A 70 7.97 -6.09 5.16
C GLY A 70 8.05 -4.64 4.66
N MET A 71 7.92 -3.63 5.54
CA MET A 71 7.94 -2.21 5.13
C MET A 71 9.24 -1.78 4.45
N ASP A 72 10.36 -2.33 4.91
CA ASP A 72 11.69 -2.00 4.42
C ASP A 72 12.25 -3.10 3.48
N ASN A 73 11.40 -4.05 3.05
CA ASN A 73 11.79 -5.08 2.10
C ASN A 73 12.12 -4.46 0.74
N LEU A 74 13.24 -4.89 0.17
CA LEU A 74 13.62 -4.56 -1.20
C LEU A 74 12.66 -5.24 -2.16
N LEU A 75 12.05 -4.42 -3.02
CA LEU A 75 11.13 -4.90 -4.03
C LEU A 75 11.87 -5.45 -5.24
N GLN A 76 11.21 -6.37 -5.95
CA GLN A 76 11.69 -6.92 -7.21
C GLN A 76 10.76 -6.55 -8.38
N PRO A 77 11.27 -6.49 -9.62
CA PRO A 77 10.45 -6.20 -10.79
C PRO A 77 9.28 -7.19 -10.92
N GLY A 78 8.07 -6.65 -11.10
CA GLY A 78 6.86 -7.47 -11.29
C GLY A 78 6.18 -7.91 -10.01
N GLU A 79 6.68 -7.53 -8.83
CA GLU A 79 5.97 -7.73 -7.58
C GLU A 79 4.69 -6.90 -7.48
N GLU A 80 3.76 -7.40 -6.66
CA GLU A 80 2.45 -6.81 -6.46
C GLU A 80 2.25 -6.39 -4.99
N ILE A 81 1.78 -5.16 -4.81
CA ILE A 81 1.31 -4.64 -3.52
C ILE A 81 -0.20 -4.48 -3.58
N ALA A 82 -0.92 -5.20 -2.72
CA ALA A 82 -2.37 -5.08 -2.57
C ALA A 82 -2.70 -4.27 -1.31
N ILE A 83 -3.51 -3.22 -1.49
CA ILE A 83 -3.90 -2.31 -0.40
C ILE A 83 -5.41 -2.41 -0.19
N PHE A 84 -5.79 -2.82 1.01
CA PHE A 84 -7.17 -2.91 1.44
C PHE A 84 -7.45 -1.87 2.52
N PRO A 85 -8.64 -1.24 2.51
CA PRO A 85 -9.04 -0.40 3.62
C PRO A 85 -9.17 -1.20 4.91
N PRO A 86 -9.18 -0.51 6.06
CA PRO A 86 -9.55 -1.13 7.31
C PRO A 86 -10.93 -1.79 7.20
N VAL A 87 -11.00 -3.07 7.58
CA VAL A 87 -12.28 -3.76 7.62
C VAL A 87 -13.05 -3.24 8.82
N SER A 88 -14.09 -2.45 8.59
CA SER A 88 -15.09 -2.19 9.63
C SER A 88 -15.89 -3.48 9.80
N GLY A 89 -15.59 -4.25 10.83
CA GLY A 89 -16.44 -5.37 11.23
C GLY A 89 -17.86 -4.85 11.48
N GLY A 90 -18.83 -5.45 10.79
CA GLY A 90 -20.25 -5.30 11.11
C GLY A 90 -20.63 -6.10 12.34
#